data_AF-A0A0M3J7Z5-F1
#
_entry.id   AF-A0A0M3J7Z5-F1
#
_cell.length_a   1.000
_cell.length_b   1.000
_cell.length_c   1.000
_cell.angle_alpha   90.00
_cell.angle_beta   90.00
_cell.angle_gamma   90.00
#
_symmetry.space_group_name_H-M   'P 1'
#
loop_
_entity.id
_entity.type
_entity.pdbx_description
1 polymer ?
#
loop_
_entity_poly.entity_id
_entity_poly.type
_entity_poly.pdbx_seq_one_letter_code
_entity_poly.pdbx_strand_id
1 'polypeptide(L)' 'MKPDVKDRDYMYRLIIGQLFYDGHQQLALNLATAIGCSAQPPPPSDKLFRLVSIAKQFVDDPDQNKDSVLL' A
#
# COMPACT_ATOMS: atom_id res chain seq x y z
N MET A 1 11.32 -13.34 3.99
CA MET A 1 10.67 -13.58 2.68
C MET A 1 11.32 -12.64 1.68
N LYS A 2 11.91 -13.15 0.58
CA LYS A 2 12.46 -12.27 -0.46
C LYS A 2 11.27 -11.67 -1.22
N PRO A 3 11.13 -10.34 -1.32
CA PRO A 3 10.03 -9.73 -2.06
C PRO A 3 10.12 -10.13 -3.53
N ASP A 4 9.08 -10.76 -4.05
CA ASP A 4 8.97 -11.10 -5.47
C ASP A 4 8.69 -9.83 -6.28
N VAL A 5 9.00 -9.83 -7.57
CA VAL A 5 8.66 -8.73 -8.51
C VAL A 5 7.16 -8.44 -8.47
N LYS A 6 6.34 -9.49 -8.28
CA LYS A 6 4.88 -9.39 -8.13
C LYS A 6 4.46 -8.61 -6.88
N ASP A 7 5.20 -8.74 -5.78
CA ASP A 7 4.90 -8.01 -4.54
C ASP A 7 5.17 -6.51 -4.71
N ARG A 8 6.22 -6.16 -5.46
CA ARG A 8 6.55 -4.76 -5.76
C ARG A 8 5.53 -4.11 -6.69
N ASP A 9 5.09 -4.81 -7.72
CA ASP A 9 4.03 -4.31 -8.62
C ASP A 9 2.74 -4.03 -7.83
N TYR A 10 2.32 -4.98 -7.00
CA TYR A 10 1.15 -4.79 -6.14
C TYR A 10 1.31 -3.60 -5.19
N MET A 11 2.48 -3.44 -4.56
CA MET A 11 2.77 -2.30 -3.70
C MET A 11 2.67 -0.96 -4.46
N TYR A 12 3.24 -0.86 -5.66
CA TYR A 12 3.15 0.36 -6.45
C TYR A 12 1.72 0.68 -6.85
N ARG A 13 0.91 -0.34 -7.17
CA ARG A 13 -0.53 -0.15 -7.45
C ARG A 13 -1.29 0.37 -6.22
N LEU A 14 -0.92 -0.04 -5.01
CA LEU A 14 -1.49 0.51 -3.77
C LEU A 14 -1.11 1.99 -3.57
N ILE A 15 0.16 2.34 -3.81
CA ILE A 15 0.64 3.73 -3.70
C ILE A 15 -0.08 4.63 -4.71
N ILE A 16 -0.14 4.23 -5.98
CA ILE A 16 -0.81 5.00 -7.03
C ILE A 16 -2.32 5.13 -6.73
N GLY A 17 -2.97 4.05 -6.29
CA GLY A 17 -4.38 4.09 -5.90
C GLY A 17 -4.67 5.06 -4.75
N GLN A 18 -3.77 5.14 -3.76
CA GLN A 18 -3.88 6.09 -2.65
C GLN A 18 -3.73 7.54 -3.13
N LEU A 19 -2.75 7.82 -4.00
CA LEU A 19 -2.58 9.15 -4.59
C LEU A 19 -3.83 9.61 -5.36
N PHE A 20 -4.49 8.71 -6.08
CA PHE A 20 -5.76 9.02 -6.71
C PHE A 20 -6.89 9.28 -5.69
N TYR A 21 -6.96 8.50 -4.62
CA TYR A 21 -7.94 8.68 -3.53
C TYR A 21 -7.80 10.05 -2.86
N ASP A 22 -6.56 10.48 -2.64
CA ASP A 22 -6.23 11.74 -1.98
C ASP A 22 -6.37 12.97 -2.91
N GLY A 23 -6.72 12.76 -4.19
CA GLY A 23 -6.88 13.83 -5.18
C GLY A 23 -5.59 14.25 -5.90
N HIS A 24 -4.48 13.54 -5.68
CA HIS A 24 -3.19 13.79 -6.31
C HIS A 24 -3.06 13.15 -7.71
N GLN A 25 -4.02 13.44 -8.60
CA GLN A 25 -4.14 12.79 -9.92
C GLN A 25 -2.86 12.90 -10.77
N GLN A 26 -2.28 14.09 -10.89
CA GLN A 26 -1.08 14.29 -11.71
C GLN A 26 0.14 13.56 -11.15
N LEU A 27 0.26 13.48 -9.83
CA LEU A 27 1.35 12.74 -9.18
C LEU A 27 1.20 11.23 -9.41
N ALA A 28 -0.03 10.72 -9.30
CA ALA A 28 -0.36 9.32 -9.56
C ALA A 28 -0.02 8.91 -11.01
N LEU A 29 -0.40 9.74 -11.99
CA LEU A 29 -0.09 9.51 -13.41
C LEU A 29 1.42 9.52 -13.69
N ASN A 30 2.14 10.53 -13.18
CA ASN A 30 3.59 10.63 -13.36
C ASN A 30 4.32 9.41 -12.81
N LEU A 31 3.92 8.95 -11.61
CA LEU A 31 4.50 7.75 -10.99
C LEU A 31 4.20 6.50 -11.82
N ALA A 32 2.94 6.31 -12.26
CA ALA A 32 2.56 5.16 -13.08
C ALA A 32 3.35 5.09 -14.40
N THR A 33 3.58 6.23 -15.06
CA THR A 33 4.41 6.31 -16.27
C THR A 33 5.88 6.00 -15.97
N ALA A 34 6.45 6.58 -14.91
CA ALA A 34 7.87 6.42 -14.59
C ALA A 34 8.27 4.97 -14.30
N ILE A 35 7.35 4.16 -13.77
CA ILE A 35 7.59 2.76 -13.39
C ILE A 35 7.05 1.75 -14.41
N GLY A 36 6.48 2.22 -15.53
CA GLY A 36 5.89 1.34 -16.55
C GLY A 36 4.60 0.63 -16.12
N CYS A 37 3.90 1.15 -15.11
CA CYS A 37 2.58 0.65 -14.66
C CYS A 37 1.45 1.25 -15.52
N SER A 38 1.67 1.36 -16.83
CA SER A 38 0.87 2.18 -17.75
C SER A 38 -0.28 1.44 -18.44
N ALA A 39 -0.40 0.11 -18.25
CA ALA A 39 -1.46 -0.66 -18.92
C ALA A 39 -2.86 -0.21 -18.49
N GLN A 40 -3.05 0.06 -17.18
CA GLN A 40 -4.26 0.69 -16.66
C GLN A 40 -3.96 1.23 -15.24
N PRO A 41 -4.13 2.55 -14.99
CA PRO A 41 -3.99 3.08 -13.64
C PRO A 41 -4.99 2.41 -12.68
N PRO A 42 -4.60 2.09 -11.44
CA PRO A 42 -5.52 1.57 -10.45
C PRO A 42 -6.59 2.63 -10.09
N PRO A 43 -7.81 2.21 -9.71
CA PRO A 43 -8.82 3.15 -9.24
C PRO A 43 -8.38 3.83 -7.92
N PRO A 44 -8.94 5.01 -7.58
CA PRO A 44 -8.79 5.62 -6.27
C PRO A 44 -9.12 4.62 -5.14
N SER A 45 -8.20 4.42 -4.18
CA SER A 45 -8.41 3.50 -3.05
C SER A 45 -7.62 3.89 -1.80
N ASP A 46 -8.26 3.76 -0.63
CA ASP A 46 -7.69 3.94 0.70
C ASP A 46 -6.97 2.69 1.26
N LYS A 47 -6.89 1.61 0.47
CA LYS A 47 -6.43 0.30 0.95
C LYS A 47 -5.01 0.38 1.54
N LEU A 48 -4.14 1.20 0.95
CA LEU A 48 -2.79 1.43 1.47
C LEU A 48 -2.84 2.04 2.87
N PHE A 49 -3.64 3.10 3.06
CA PHE A 49 -3.79 3.74 4.37
C PHE A 49 -4.27 2.76 5.45
N ARG A 50 -5.25 1.90 5.14
CA ARG A 50 -5.72 0.85 6.06
C ARG A 50 -4.65 -0.18 6.40
N LEU A 51 -3.90 -0.66 5.40
CA LEU A 51 -2.79 -1.60 5.61
C LEU A 51 -1.68 -0.99 6.48
N VAL A 52 -1.30 0.25 6.22
CA VAL A 52 -0.30 0.97 7.03
C VAL A 52 -0.81 1.17 8.45
N SER A 53 -2.09 1.54 8.64
CA SER A 53 -2.67 1.72 9.97
C SER A 53 -2.67 0.43 10.79
N ILE A 54 -2.96 -0.71 10.16
CA ILE A 54 -2.85 -2.04 10.79
C ILE A 54 -1.39 -2.35 11.10
N ALA A 55 -0.49 -2.21 10.14
CA ALA A 55 0.94 -2.50 10.31
C ALA A 55 1.57 -1.68 11.45
N LYS A 56 1.19 -0.41 11.61
CA LYS A 56 1.66 0.45 12.71
C LYS A 56 1.31 -0.12 14.08
N GLN A 57 0.14 -0.75 14.25
CA GLN A 57 -0.23 -1.40 15.51
C GLN A 57 0.72 -2.55 15.88
N PHE A 58 1.29 -3.24 14.88
CA PHE A 58 2.24 -4.33 15.10
C PHE A 58 3.70 -3.87 15.22
N VAL A 59 4.05 -2.72 14.64
CA VAL A 59 5.43 -2.18 14.64
C VAL A 59 5.70 -1.33 15.86
N ASP A 60 4.72 -0.50 16.27
CA ASP A 60 4.87 0.44 17.39
C ASP A 60 4.62 -0.21 18.76
N ASP A 61 4.07 -1.45 18.80
CA ASP A 61 3.80 -2.19 20.04
C ASP A 61 4.26 -3.66 19.96
N PRO A 62 5.56 -3.94 20.17
CA PRO A 62 6.11 -5.30 20.07
C PRO A 62 5.63 -6.24 21.19
N ASP A 63 5.03 -5.75 22.27
CA ASP A 63 4.70 -6.54 23.48
C ASP A 63 3.22 -6.99 23.58
N GLN A 64 2.30 -6.45 22.77
CA GLN A 64 0.87 -6.84 22.82
C GLN A 64 0.52 -8.15 22.09
N ASN A 65 1.43 -8.73 21.31
CA ASN A 65 1.11 -9.87 20.43
C ASN A 65 1.15 -11.26 21.12
N LYS A 66 1.09 -11.32 22.47
CA LYS A 66 1.03 -12.58 23.22
C LYS A 66 -0.34 -12.88 23.84
N ASP A 67 -1.20 -11.89 24.07
CA ASP A 67 -2.44 -12.10 24.82
C ASP A 67 -3.71 -12.19 23.95
N SER A 68 -3.68 -11.75 22.69
CA SER A 68 -4.86 -11.81 21.80
C SER A 68 -5.10 -13.17 21.13
N VAL A 69 -4.22 -14.16 21.35
CA VAL A 69 -4.38 -15.55 20.84
C VAL A 69 -4.96 -16.49 21.92
N LEU A 70 -5.28 -15.98 23.12
CA LEU A 70 -5.78 -16.78 24.25
C LEU A 70 -7.15 -16.35 24.77
N LEU A 71 -8.10 -15.99 23.88
CA LEU A 71 -9.53 -15.92 24.21
C LEU A 71 -10.40 -16.40 23.04
#